data_AF-A0A8T1A6X6-F1
#
_entry.id   AF-A0A8T1A6X6-F1
#
_cell.length_a   1.000
_cell.length_b   1.000
_cell.length_c   1.000
_cell.angle_alpha   90.00
_cell.angle_beta   90.00
_cell.angle_gamma   90.00
#
_symmetry.space_group_name_H-M   'P 1'
#
loop_
_entity.id
_entity.type
_entity.pdbx_description
1 polymer ?
#
loop_
_entity_poly.entity_id
_entity_poly.type
_entity_poly.pdbx_seq_one_letter_code
_entity_poly.pdbx_strand_id
1 'polypeptide(L)'
;MLCSGLYITPATTHAAAEREDHIEQGDVPLNDVSSDSVSIMLGEAPVQQGITARPGDGPPAGLQVGTLDDKAYWKTNQTVNPSNPADNILYFYFNVADEYLFENTDQDVFVTVEYYDTGSGAMVLQYDSKQSSFKDAPLFRYENTGTWKTHTFKLSDANFGNRTHEADFRIGVSGAGAPANNPELHLAKVTVHKQTQQQAGAQTKVYETEFPTSDIVIADRSVTDYGAIGDGVSDDTQAFKEALAIAGNQGGGVVFVPSGTYKLTGELVIPTGVTLRGDWGNPDEHDGLVKGTILAVYGGKGQSNGNSFIKLEPSSGVTHLSIWYPEQNMNNPVAYPWTMEQLPGDSATVKNVTLVNAYQGIKIGPEWNELHYTLGDWKSFTCPRMYGRTQVCQKLMNGHNCVKR
;
A
#
# COMPACT_ATOMS: atom_id res chain seq x y z
N MET A 1 -5.64 3.66 48.85
CA MET A 1 -5.44 2.98 47.56
C MET A 1 -5.88 3.96 46.49
N LEU A 2 -4.94 4.77 46.00
CA LEU A 2 -5.19 5.85 45.04
C LEU A 2 -4.86 5.33 43.64
N CYS A 3 -5.83 5.41 42.73
CA CYS A 3 -5.65 5.25 41.29
C CYS A 3 -4.79 6.40 40.76
N SER A 4 -3.64 6.09 40.16
CA SER A 4 -2.86 7.06 39.39
C SER A 4 -3.27 6.99 37.92
N GLY A 5 -3.81 8.08 37.39
CA GLY A 5 -4.15 8.25 35.99
C GLY A 5 -2.90 8.42 35.11
N LEU A 6 -2.97 7.87 33.90
CA LEU A 6 -2.04 8.13 32.80
C LEU A 6 -2.10 9.63 32.44
N TYR A 7 -0.95 10.32 32.45
CA TYR A 7 -0.80 11.65 31.86
C TYR A 7 0.21 11.56 30.71
N ILE A 8 -0.21 12.01 29.52
CA ILE A 8 0.65 12.29 28.38
C ILE A 8 1.09 13.75 28.52
N THR A 9 2.41 14.00 28.55
CA THR A 9 2.96 15.36 28.55
C THR A 9 2.96 15.96 27.15
N PRO A 10 2.45 17.19 26.95
CA PRO A 10 2.54 17.87 25.66
C PRO A 10 3.96 18.36 25.39
N ALA A 11 4.41 18.22 24.15
CA ALA A 11 5.71 18.68 23.68
C ALA A 11 5.78 20.21 23.62
N THR A 12 6.94 20.74 24.00
CA THR A 12 7.28 22.16 24.03
C THR A 12 7.43 22.75 22.62
N THR A 13 6.68 23.83 22.36
CA THR A 13 6.81 24.70 21.19
C THR A 13 8.18 25.39 21.16
N HIS A 14 8.95 25.22 20.09
CA HIS A 14 10.06 26.12 19.76
C HIS A 14 9.57 27.21 18.81
N ALA A 15 9.87 28.46 19.17
CA ALA A 15 9.42 29.67 18.51
C ALA A 15 10.00 29.83 17.09
N ALA A 16 9.12 30.21 16.17
CA ALA A 16 9.45 30.62 14.82
C ALA A 16 10.11 32.02 14.83
N ALA A 17 11.18 32.18 14.05
CA ALA A 17 11.73 33.48 13.70
C ALA A 17 11.11 33.91 12.37
N GLU A 18 10.42 35.04 12.39
CA GLU A 18 9.76 35.69 11.26
C GLU A 18 10.80 36.25 10.27
N ARG A 19 10.61 35.96 8.98
CA ARG A 19 11.01 36.85 7.88
C ARG A 19 9.81 37.00 6.97
N GLU A 20 9.24 38.20 6.99
CA GLU A 20 8.28 38.67 6.01
C GLU A 20 9.01 38.92 4.69
N ASP A 21 8.58 38.28 3.61
CA ASP A 21 8.76 38.80 2.26
C ASP A 21 7.40 38.72 1.55
N HIS A 22 6.91 39.91 1.21
CA HIS A 22 5.71 40.14 0.42
C HIS A 22 5.88 39.60 -1.01
N ILE A 23 4.94 38.78 -1.49
CA ILE A 23 4.66 38.65 -2.92
C ILE A 23 3.14 38.70 -3.15
N GLU A 24 2.75 39.56 -4.07
CA GLU A 24 1.39 39.92 -4.48
C GLU A 24 0.54 38.72 -4.93
N GLN A 25 -0.76 38.78 -4.61
CA GLN A 25 -1.81 37.96 -5.18
C GLN A 25 -2.01 38.32 -6.65
N GLY A 26 -1.74 37.34 -7.54
CA GLY A 26 -2.16 37.36 -8.94
C GLY A 26 -2.95 36.09 -9.24
N ASP A 27 -4.16 36.26 -9.75
CA ASP A 27 -5.06 35.18 -10.17
C ASP A 27 -4.38 34.25 -11.20
N VAL A 28 -4.30 32.95 -10.89
CA VAL A 28 -3.81 31.93 -11.84
C VAL A 28 -5.02 31.32 -12.56
N PRO A 29 -5.08 31.35 -13.91
CA PRO A 29 -6.18 30.73 -14.65
C PRO A 29 -6.08 29.21 -14.62
N LEU A 30 -7.24 28.55 -14.50
CA LEU A 30 -7.43 27.11 -14.70
C LEU A 30 -7.09 26.73 -16.15
N ASN A 31 -5.87 26.23 -16.38
CA ASN A 31 -5.49 25.29 -17.45
C ASN A 31 -3.98 24.98 -17.32
N ASP A 32 -3.62 24.08 -16.40
CA ASP A 32 -2.26 23.54 -16.30
C ASP A 32 -2.20 22.17 -16.98
N VAL A 33 -1.89 22.16 -18.28
CA VAL A 33 -1.43 20.94 -18.97
C VAL A 33 0.09 21.02 -18.98
N SER A 34 0.72 20.43 -17.96
CA SER A 34 2.16 20.21 -17.90
C SER A 34 2.65 19.49 -19.16
N SER A 35 3.82 19.91 -19.68
CA SER A 35 4.48 19.35 -20.87
C SER A 35 4.94 17.89 -20.73
N ASP A 36 4.85 17.29 -19.53
CA ASP A 36 5.23 15.91 -19.24
C ASP A 36 4.00 14.99 -19.08
N SER A 37 3.07 15.06 -20.03
CA SER A 37 1.95 14.11 -20.08
C SER A 37 1.55 13.72 -21.49
N VAL A 38 1.09 12.48 -21.63
CA VAL A 38 0.45 11.94 -22.83
C VAL A 38 -0.95 11.49 -22.47
N SER A 39 -1.87 11.51 -23.42
CA SER A 39 -3.26 11.16 -23.15
C SER A 39 -3.96 10.53 -24.35
N ILE A 40 -5.13 9.95 -24.07
CA ILE A 40 -6.09 9.54 -25.09
C ILE A 40 -7.50 9.86 -24.59
N MET A 41 -8.28 10.53 -25.44
CA MET A 41 -9.73 10.65 -25.25
C MET A 41 -10.39 9.49 -26.00
N LEU A 42 -11.25 8.75 -25.31
CA LEU A 42 -11.97 7.60 -25.83
C LEU A 42 -13.29 8.03 -26.49
N GLY A 43 -13.91 7.09 -27.19
CA GLY A 43 -15.13 7.32 -27.98
C GLY A 43 -15.12 6.52 -29.28
N GLU A 44 -16.07 6.79 -30.16
CA GLU A 44 -16.16 6.12 -31.47
C GLU A 44 -14.88 6.33 -32.31
N ALA A 45 -14.33 7.54 -32.27
CA ALA A 45 -13.03 7.88 -32.85
C ALA A 45 -12.11 8.43 -31.74
N PRO A 46 -11.27 7.59 -31.11
CA PRO A 46 -10.37 8.05 -30.06
C PRO A 46 -9.39 9.12 -30.54
N VAL A 47 -9.19 10.16 -29.74
CA VAL A 47 -8.22 11.22 -30.01
C VAL A 47 -6.94 10.91 -29.24
N GLN A 48 -5.93 10.47 -29.98
CA GLN A 48 -4.66 10.00 -29.43
C GLN A 48 -3.66 11.16 -29.29
N GLN A 49 -2.97 11.23 -28.15
CA GLN A 49 -1.90 12.17 -27.87
C GLN A 49 -0.77 11.44 -27.14
N GLY A 50 -0.03 10.58 -27.85
CA GLY A 50 1.06 9.76 -27.28
C GLY A 50 0.59 8.51 -26.53
N ILE A 51 -0.71 8.18 -26.59
CA ILE A 51 -1.26 6.89 -26.14
C ILE A 51 -2.16 6.34 -27.25
N THR A 52 -2.01 5.06 -27.56
CA THR A 52 -2.95 4.29 -28.38
C THR A 52 -3.75 3.34 -27.49
N ALA A 53 -4.98 2.99 -27.89
CA ALA A 53 -5.80 2.05 -27.14
C ALA A 53 -6.50 1.05 -28.06
N ARG A 54 -6.77 -0.15 -27.54
CA ARG A 54 -7.52 -1.19 -28.24
C ARG A 54 -8.45 -1.95 -27.29
N PRO A 55 -9.59 -2.48 -27.79
CA PRO A 55 -10.42 -3.37 -27.00
C PRO A 55 -9.62 -4.59 -26.53
N GLY A 56 -10.06 -5.15 -25.40
CA GLY A 56 -9.49 -6.34 -24.78
C GLY A 56 -9.65 -7.62 -25.61
N ASP A 57 -9.54 -8.77 -24.96
CA ASP A 57 -9.43 -10.07 -25.64
C ASP A 57 -10.74 -10.57 -26.29
N GLY A 58 -11.86 -9.90 -26.02
CA GLY A 58 -13.13 -10.16 -26.70
C GLY A 58 -13.15 -9.63 -28.16
N PRO A 59 -14.17 -9.99 -28.95
CA PRO A 59 -14.28 -9.53 -30.34
C PRO A 59 -14.31 -8.01 -30.43
N PRO A 60 -13.51 -7.35 -31.30
CA PRO A 60 -13.48 -5.88 -31.40
C PRO A 60 -14.85 -5.25 -31.71
N ALA A 61 -15.72 -5.96 -32.43
CA ALA A 61 -17.10 -5.53 -32.72
C ALA A 61 -17.99 -5.45 -31.46
N GLY A 62 -17.57 -6.06 -30.35
CA GLY A 62 -18.25 -5.99 -29.05
C GLY A 62 -17.93 -4.73 -28.25
N LEU A 63 -17.03 -3.87 -28.74
CA LEU A 63 -16.64 -2.63 -28.05
C LEU A 63 -17.85 -1.72 -27.96
N GLN A 64 -18.23 -1.38 -26.72
CA GLN A 64 -19.35 -0.47 -26.47
C GLN A 64 -18.81 0.94 -26.36
N VAL A 65 -19.26 1.82 -27.25
CA VAL A 65 -18.96 3.26 -27.23
C VAL A 65 -20.25 4.05 -27.03
N GLY A 66 -20.14 5.25 -26.46
CA GLY A 66 -21.29 6.11 -26.26
C GLY A 66 -20.89 7.52 -25.85
N THR A 67 -21.88 8.32 -25.47
CA THR A 67 -21.69 9.66 -24.92
C THR A 67 -22.59 9.84 -23.71
N LEU A 68 -22.05 10.38 -22.63
CA LEU A 68 -22.76 10.68 -21.39
C LEU A 68 -22.23 11.99 -20.82
N ASP A 69 -23.14 12.93 -20.52
CA ASP A 69 -22.81 14.29 -20.08
C ASP A 69 -21.75 14.96 -20.97
N ASP A 70 -21.98 14.91 -22.28
CA ASP A 70 -21.09 15.44 -23.34
C ASP A 70 -19.68 14.82 -23.41
N LYS A 71 -19.44 13.72 -22.69
CA LYS A 71 -18.19 12.96 -22.77
C LYS A 71 -18.39 11.65 -23.50
N ALA A 72 -17.60 11.47 -24.57
CA ALA A 72 -17.52 10.19 -25.25
C ALA A 72 -16.77 9.17 -24.38
N TYR A 73 -17.16 7.90 -24.45
CA TYR A 73 -16.58 6.86 -23.60
C TYR A 73 -16.48 5.50 -24.30
N TRP A 74 -15.62 4.64 -23.75
CA TRP A 74 -15.68 3.20 -23.93
C TRP A 74 -16.24 2.53 -22.68
N LYS A 75 -16.97 1.43 -22.84
CA LYS A 75 -17.63 0.71 -21.75
C LYS A 75 -17.33 -0.79 -21.82
N THR A 76 -16.96 -1.38 -20.68
CA THR A 76 -16.80 -2.84 -20.57
C THR A 76 -18.14 -3.54 -20.75
N ASN A 77 -18.13 -4.83 -21.02
CA ASN A 77 -19.36 -5.56 -21.32
C ASN A 77 -19.44 -6.95 -20.64
N GLN A 78 -18.93 -7.06 -19.42
CA GLN A 78 -18.90 -8.30 -18.61
C GLN A 78 -20.25 -9.02 -18.50
N THR A 79 -21.35 -8.28 -18.60
CA THR A 79 -22.72 -8.77 -18.48
C THR A 79 -23.37 -9.19 -19.80
N VAL A 80 -22.72 -8.98 -20.95
CA VAL A 80 -23.29 -9.25 -22.28
C VAL A 80 -23.35 -10.74 -22.59
N ASN A 81 -22.25 -11.48 -22.40
CA ASN A 81 -22.25 -12.93 -22.47
C ASN A 81 -21.76 -13.54 -21.15
N PRO A 82 -22.65 -13.72 -20.15
CA PRO A 82 -22.26 -14.26 -18.86
C PRO A 82 -21.88 -15.75 -18.91
N SER A 83 -22.29 -16.47 -19.97
CA SER A 83 -22.04 -17.90 -20.14
C SER A 83 -20.70 -18.20 -20.80
N ASN A 84 -20.13 -17.24 -21.54
CA ASN A 84 -18.81 -17.33 -22.16
C ASN A 84 -18.05 -16.01 -22.01
N PRO A 85 -17.36 -15.79 -20.87
CA PRO A 85 -16.66 -14.52 -20.59
C PRO A 85 -15.57 -14.16 -21.61
N ALA A 86 -15.06 -15.12 -22.38
CA ALA A 86 -14.09 -14.87 -23.46
C ALA A 86 -14.68 -14.04 -24.61
N ASP A 87 -16.01 -13.99 -24.73
CA ASP A 87 -16.70 -13.13 -25.72
C ASP A 87 -16.85 -11.68 -25.23
N ASN A 88 -16.50 -11.39 -23.97
CA ASN A 88 -16.63 -10.07 -23.37
C ASN A 88 -15.30 -9.30 -23.42
N ILE A 89 -15.40 -8.00 -23.64
CA ILE A 89 -14.35 -7.02 -23.44
C ILE A 89 -14.39 -6.59 -21.96
N LEU A 90 -13.58 -7.28 -21.16
CA LEU A 90 -13.45 -7.04 -19.72
C LEU A 90 -12.37 -6.01 -19.37
N TYR A 91 -11.52 -5.69 -20.34
CA TYR A 91 -10.38 -4.79 -20.21
C TYR A 91 -10.18 -3.99 -21.49
N PHE A 92 -9.48 -2.86 -21.38
CA PHE A 92 -8.95 -2.09 -22.49
C PHE A 92 -7.44 -1.99 -22.38
N TYR A 93 -6.74 -2.24 -23.47
CA TYR A 93 -5.28 -2.14 -23.54
C TYR A 93 -4.88 -0.73 -23.96
N PHE A 94 -3.82 -0.21 -23.36
CA PHE A 94 -3.23 1.09 -23.64
C PHE A 94 -1.72 0.93 -23.86
N ASN A 95 -1.23 1.45 -24.99
CA ASN A 95 0.19 1.52 -25.29
C ASN A 95 0.61 2.98 -25.28
N VAL A 96 1.54 3.31 -24.40
CA VAL A 96 2.20 4.61 -24.38
C VAL A 96 3.22 4.64 -25.52
N ALA A 97 3.40 5.78 -26.17
CA ALA A 97 4.38 5.87 -27.23
C ALA A 97 5.80 5.70 -26.66
N ASP A 98 6.61 4.82 -27.27
CA ASP A 98 7.97 4.51 -26.82
C ASP A 98 8.86 5.77 -26.69
N GLU A 99 8.63 6.77 -27.54
CA GLU A 99 9.31 8.07 -27.51
C GLU A 99 9.03 8.89 -26.24
N TYR A 100 7.89 8.65 -25.59
CA TYR A 100 7.54 9.25 -24.32
C TYR A 100 8.12 8.45 -23.15
N LEU A 101 7.96 7.13 -23.15
CA LEU A 101 8.51 6.25 -22.12
C LEU A 101 8.64 4.83 -22.67
N PHE A 102 9.84 4.25 -22.61
CA PHE A 102 10.11 2.88 -23.03
C PHE A 102 11.16 2.25 -22.12
N GLU A 103 10.94 1.01 -21.66
CA GLU A 103 11.84 0.29 -20.73
C GLU A 103 12.35 1.17 -19.58
N ASN A 104 11.39 1.83 -18.93
CA ASN A 104 11.60 2.85 -17.92
C ASN A 104 12.50 2.37 -16.76
N THR A 105 13.55 3.13 -16.49
CA THR A 105 14.52 2.83 -15.43
C THR A 105 14.40 3.74 -14.23
N ASP A 106 13.94 4.98 -14.41
CA ASP A 106 14.12 6.06 -13.43
C ASP A 106 12.91 6.99 -13.25
N GLN A 107 11.74 6.69 -13.84
CA GLN A 107 10.52 7.48 -13.67
C GLN A 107 9.46 6.76 -12.83
N ASP A 108 8.79 7.48 -11.94
CA ASP A 108 7.49 7.09 -11.40
C ASP A 108 6.43 7.42 -12.46
N VAL A 109 5.51 6.48 -12.68
CA VAL A 109 4.45 6.65 -13.68
C VAL A 109 3.10 6.81 -13.00
N PHE A 110 2.34 7.80 -13.42
CA PHE A 110 1.02 8.12 -12.91
C PHE A 110 -0.02 7.94 -14.00
N VAL A 111 -0.91 6.96 -13.86
CA VAL A 111 -2.00 6.70 -14.80
C VAL A 111 -3.28 7.29 -14.22
N THR A 112 -3.72 8.41 -14.78
CA THR A 112 -4.98 9.08 -14.40
C THR A 112 -6.09 8.65 -15.35
N VAL A 113 -7.17 8.13 -14.77
CA VAL A 113 -8.32 7.60 -15.48
C VAL A 113 -9.54 8.47 -15.16
N GLU A 114 -10.17 9.01 -16.19
CA GLU A 114 -11.47 9.68 -16.10
C GLU A 114 -12.59 8.67 -16.36
N TYR A 115 -13.41 8.41 -15.35
CA TYR A 115 -14.43 7.38 -15.33
C TYR A 115 -15.78 7.90 -14.82
N TYR A 116 -16.87 7.25 -15.22
CA TYR A 116 -18.20 7.56 -14.69
C TYR A 116 -18.47 6.72 -13.46
N ASP A 117 -18.69 7.38 -12.31
CA ASP A 117 -18.82 6.76 -11.00
C ASP A 117 -20.22 6.18 -10.77
N THR A 118 -20.44 4.97 -11.32
CA THR A 118 -21.75 4.28 -11.31
C THR A 118 -21.65 2.83 -10.84
N GLY A 119 -22.60 2.37 -10.03
CA GLY A 119 -22.77 0.97 -9.66
C GLY A 119 -21.90 0.47 -8.49
N SER A 120 -21.08 1.31 -7.86
CA SER A 120 -20.21 0.96 -6.72
C SER A 120 -19.29 -0.23 -7.00
N GLY A 121 -18.45 -0.10 -8.03
CA GLY A 121 -17.58 -1.16 -8.52
C GLY A 121 -16.12 -1.04 -8.10
N ALA A 122 -15.28 -1.82 -8.78
CA ALA A 122 -13.85 -1.77 -8.68
C ALA A 122 -13.19 -1.62 -10.06
N MET A 123 -12.08 -0.90 -10.13
CA MET A 123 -11.26 -0.73 -11.32
C MET A 123 -9.92 -1.44 -11.09
N VAL A 124 -9.59 -2.38 -11.98
CA VAL A 124 -8.32 -3.10 -11.99
C VAL A 124 -7.41 -2.47 -13.03
N LEU A 125 -6.16 -2.19 -12.66
CA LEU A 125 -5.10 -1.82 -13.59
C LEU A 125 -3.99 -2.88 -13.48
N GLN A 126 -3.61 -3.46 -14.61
CA GLN A 126 -2.45 -4.31 -14.75
C GLN A 126 -1.46 -3.69 -15.72
N TYR A 127 -0.16 -3.73 -15.42
CA TYR A 127 0.86 -3.03 -16.19
C TYR A 127 2.13 -3.86 -16.39
N ASP A 128 2.87 -3.52 -17.43
CA ASP A 128 4.24 -3.94 -17.65
C ASP A 128 5.14 -3.27 -16.62
N SER A 129 5.52 -4.03 -15.60
CA SER A 129 6.42 -3.63 -14.53
C SER A 129 7.83 -4.18 -14.77
N LYS A 130 8.85 -3.70 -14.06
CA LYS A 130 10.23 -4.21 -14.18
C LYS A 130 10.33 -5.74 -14.00
N GLN A 131 9.44 -6.36 -13.22
CA GLN A 131 9.50 -7.78 -12.88
C GLN A 131 8.49 -8.67 -13.60
N SER A 132 7.38 -8.12 -14.10
CA SER A 132 6.28 -8.88 -14.71
C SER A 132 5.61 -8.07 -15.80
N SER A 133 5.24 -8.74 -16.90
CA SER A 133 4.43 -8.17 -17.99
C SER A 133 2.98 -7.89 -17.60
N PHE A 134 2.51 -8.45 -16.48
CA PHE A 134 1.19 -8.21 -15.89
C PHE A 134 1.31 -8.13 -14.37
N LYS A 135 1.67 -6.95 -13.84
CA LYS A 135 1.63 -6.66 -12.41
C LYS A 135 0.36 -5.89 -12.07
N ASP A 136 -0.35 -6.29 -11.02
CA ASP A 136 -1.52 -5.55 -10.53
C ASP A 136 -1.09 -4.26 -9.81
N ALA A 137 -1.76 -3.16 -10.12
CA ALA A 137 -1.77 -1.98 -9.26
C ALA A 137 -2.74 -2.19 -8.08
N PRO A 138 -2.66 -1.39 -6.99
CA PRO A 138 -3.66 -1.43 -5.93
C PRO A 138 -5.08 -1.31 -6.48
N LEU A 139 -5.97 -2.22 -6.07
CA LEU A 139 -7.36 -2.22 -6.51
C LEU A 139 -8.07 -0.93 -6.10
N PHE A 140 -8.62 -0.20 -7.08
CA PHE A 140 -9.43 0.98 -6.80
C PHE A 140 -10.90 0.60 -6.68
N ARG A 141 -11.58 1.05 -5.63
CA ARG A 141 -13.03 0.90 -5.44
C ARG A 141 -13.68 2.26 -5.53
N TYR A 142 -14.76 2.35 -6.28
CA TYR A 142 -15.52 3.57 -6.49
C TYR A 142 -16.97 3.39 -6.01
N GLU A 143 -17.72 4.48 -6.01
CA GLU A 143 -19.05 4.54 -5.41
C GLU A 143 -20.11 4.61 -6.52
N ASN A 144 -21.20 5.31 -6.26
CA ASN A 144 -22.30 5.46 -7.21
C ASN A 144 -22.80 6.91 -7.16
N THR A 145 -21.89 7.86 -7.36
CA THR A 145 -22.27 9.28 -7.32
C THR A 145 -22.97 9.76 -8.58
N GLY A 146 -22.91 9.01 -9.68
CA GLY A 146 -23.52 9.41 -10.95
C GLY A 146 -22.86 10.64 -11.56
N THR A 147 -21.54 10.79 -11.36
CA THR A 147 -20.75 11.90 -11.90
C THR A 147 -19.45 11.38 -12.48
N TRP A 148 -18.89 12.12 -13.43
CA TRP A 148 -17.53 11.88 -13.91
C TRP A 148 -16.52 12.23 -12.82
N LYS A 149 -15.60 11.30 -12.56
CA LYS A 149 -14.51 11.45 -11.59
C LYS A 149 -13.19 11.04 -12.21
N THR A 150 -12.11 11.39 -11.54
CA THR A 150 -10.77 10.94 -11.88
C THR A 150 -10.18 10.09 -10.76
N HIS A 151 -9.36 9.12 -11.13
CA HIS A 151 -8.52 8.39 -10.19
C HIS A 151 -7.13 8.21 -10.78
N THR A 152 -6.09 8.32 -9.96
CA THR A 152 -4.70 8.21 -10.38
C THR A 152 -4.02 7.03 -9.70
N PHE A 153 -3.54 6.09 -10.50
CA PHE A 153 -2.66 5.01 -10.06
C PHE A 153 -1.20 5.47 -10.12
N LYS A 154 -0.45 5.30 -9.04
CA LYS A 154 1.00 5.46 -9.02
C LYS A 154 1.67 4.10 -9.24
N LEU A 155 2.52 4.02 -10.27
CA LEU A 155 3.23 2.83 -10.71
C LEU A 155 4.74 3.07 -10.57
N SER A 156 5.30 2.73 -9.41
CA SER A 156 6.70 3.06 -9.07
C SER A 156 7.75 2.17 -9.74
N ASP A 157 7.33 1.11 -10.41
CA ASP A 157 8.21 0.20 -11.15
C ASP A 157 7.67 -0.16 -12.53
N ALA A 158 6.87 0.74 -13.12
CA ALA A 158 6.48 0.62 -14.52
C ALA A 158 7.72 0.46 -15.41
N ASN A 159 7.72 -0.56 -16.25
CA ASN A 159 8.71 -0.81 -17.30
C ASN A 159 8.24 -0.19 -18.62
N PHE A 160 6.96 -0.37 -18.97
CA PHE A 160 6.37 0.15 -20.22
C PHE A 160 7.25 -0.18 -21.45
N GLY A 161 7.58 -1.47 -21.59
CA GLY A 161 8.35 -2.02 -22.71
C GLY A 161 7.48 -2.90 -23.60
N ASN A 162 6.18 -2.59 -23.70
CA ASN A 162 5.22 -3.26 -24.58
C ASN A 162 5.02 -4.77 -24.31
N ARG A 163 5.28 -5.24 -23.08
CA ARG A 163 5.19 -6.68 -22.74
C ARG A 163 3.79 -7.14 -22.34
N THR A 164 2.84 -6.23 -22.13
CA THR A 164 1.44 -6.52 -21.79
C THR A 164 0.63 -6.79 -23.06
N HIS A 165 1.03 -7.79 -23.86
CA HIS A 165 0.49 -8.05 -25.20
C HIS A 165 0.61 -6.85 -26.15
N GLU A 166 1.84 -6.37 -26.41
CA GLU A 166 2.08 -5.19 -27.28
C GLU A 166 1.44 -3.90 -26.76
N ALA A 167 1.25 -3.83 -25.43
CA ALA A 167 0.75 -2.69 -24.69
C ALA A 167 1.56 -2.54 -23.41
N ASP A 168 1.38 -1.43 -22.71
CA ASP A 168 2.07 -1.14 -21.46
C ASP A 168 1.19 -1.37 -20.23
N PHE A 169 -0.12 -1.22 -20.39
CA PHE A 169 -1.06 -1.53 -19.33
C PHE A 169 -2.45 -1.82 -19.88
N ARG A 170 -3.30 -2.42 -19.03
CA ARG A 170 -4.72 -2.62 -19.27
C ARG A 170 -5.54 -2.22 -18.07
N ILE A 171 -6.70 -1.60 -18.33
CA ILE A 171 -7.67 -1.20 -17.31
C ILE A 171 -8.95 -2.00 -17.54
N GLY A 172 -9.55 -2.55 -16.48
CA GLY A 172 -10.77 -3.34 -16.62
C GLY A 172 -11.53 -3.61 -15.33
N VAL A 173 -12.50 -4.52 -15.45
CA VAL A 173 -13.47 -4.88 -14.40
C VAL A 173 -13.28 -6.29 -13.85
N SER A 174 -12.32 -7.06 -14.37
CA SER A 174 -11.96 -8.36 -13.82
C SER A 174 -10.47 -8.41 -13.46
N GLY A 175 -10.01 -9.43 -12.73
CA GLY A 175 -8.63 -9.52 -12.26
C GLY A 175 -8.52 -9.47 -10.74
N ALA A 176 -7.32 -9.21 -10.22
CA ALA A 176 -6.98 -9.40 -8.81
C ALA A 176 -7.87 -8.55 -7.88
N GLY A 177 -8.67 -9.23 -7.06
CA GLY A 177 -9.52 -8.61 -6.03
C GLY A 177 -10.81 -7.96 -6.55
N ALA A 178 -11.06 -7.94 -7.86
CA ALA A 178 -12.32 -7.47 -8.41
C ALA A 178 -13.48 -8.41 -8.01
N PRO A 179 -14.66 -7.87 -7.65
CA PRO A 179 -15.81 -8.70 -7.31
C PRO A 179 -16.32 -9.46 -8.55
N ALA A 180 -16.90 -10.65 -8.35
CA ALA A 180 -17.41 -11.46 -9.46
C ALA A 180 -18.54 -10.78 -10.25
N ASN A 181 -19.34 -9.94 -9.58
CA ASN A 181 -20.43 -9.14 -10.11
C ASN A 181 -20.04 -7.65 -10.25
N ASN A 182 -18.81 -7.36 -10.67
CA ASN A 182 -18.35 -6.00 -10.86
C ASN A 182 -19.22 -5.26 -11.89
N PRO A 183 -19.76 -4.06 -11.60
CA PRO A 183 -20.47 -3.27 -12.59
C PRO A 183 -19.56 -2.87 -13.76
N GLU A 184 -20.20 -2.55 -14.89
CA GLU A 184 -19.48 -2.12 -16.09
C GLU A 184 -18.80 -0.76 -15.89
N LEU A 185 -17.56 -0.67 -16.34
CA LEU A 185 -16.76 0.53 -16.26
C LEU A 185 -16.93 1.39 -17.51
N HIS A 186 -17.17 2.68 -17.34
CA HIS A 186 -17.19 3.67 -18.42
C HIS A 186 -15.95 4.55 -18.30
N LEU A 187 -15.13 4.62 -19.35
CA LEU A 187 -13.90 5.40 -19.40
C LEU A 187 -13.97 6.44 -20.51
N ALA A 188 -13.73 7.71 -20.18
CA ALA A 188 -13.71 8.81 -21.14
C ALA A 188 -12.29 9.22 -21.55
N LYS A 189 -11.36 9.27 -20.60
CA LYS A 189 -9.99 9.72 -20.86
C LYS A 189 -8.98 8.95 -20.01
N VAL A 190 -7.83 8.67 -20.59
CA VAL A 190 -6.65 8.19 -19.86
C VAL A 190 -5.51 9.15 -20.10
N THR A 191 -4.83 9.54 -19.04
CA THR A 191 -3.65 10.41 -19.07
C THR A 191 -2.52 9.72 -18.34
N VAL A 192 -1.33 9.71 -18.92
CA VAL A 192 -0.12 9.21 -18.30
C VAL A 192 0.81 10.39 -18.08
N HIS A 193 1.18 10.61 -16.82
CA HIS A 193 2.21 11.55 -16.41
C HIS A 193 3.40 10.77 -15.87
N LYS A 194 4.62 11.22 -16.15
CA LYS A 194 5.82 10.65 -15.57
C LYS A 194 6.51 11.70 -14.72
N GLN A 195 7.11 11.28 -13.62
CA GLN A 195 7.94 12.12 -12.79
C GLN A 195 9.24 11.37 -12.57
N THR A 196 10.39 12.06 -12.60
CA THR A 196 11.64 11.43 -12.21
C THR A 196 11.46 10.86 -10.82
N GLN A 197 11.73 9.56 -10.66
CA GLN A 197 11.73 8.91 -9.35
C GLN A 197 12.59 9.80 -8.47
N GLN A 198 12.04 10.20 -7.34
CA GLN A 198 12.90 10.70 -6.29
C GLN A 198 13.77 9.53 -5.89
N GLN A 199 14.93 9.42 -6.53
CA GLN A 199 16.03 8.61 -6.04
C GLN A 199 16.44 9.28 -4.73
N ALA A 200 15.75 8.95 -3.65
CA ALA A 200 16.48 8.58 -2.47
C ALA A 200 17.35 7.42 -2.91
N GLY A 201 18.52 7.73 -3.48
CA GLY A 201 19.46 6.72 -3.92
C GLY A 201 19.60 5.76 -2.76
N ALA A 202 19.51 4.46 -3.01
CA ALA A 202 19.74 3.45 -2.01
C ALA A 202 21.17 3.67 -1.46
N GLN A 203 21.28 4.50 -0.43
CA GLN A 203 22.52 4.82 0.22
C GLN A 203 22.51 3.96 1.45
N THR A 204 22.96 2.73 1.26
CA THR A 204 23.27 1.82 2.35
C THR A 204 24.13 2.60 3.35
N LYS A 205 23.53 2.94 4.47
CA LYS A 205 24.16 3.73 5.52
C LYS A 205 23.80 3.17 6.87
N VAL A 206 24.61 3.56 7.85
CA VAL A 206 24.28 3.34 9.24
C VAL A 206 23.20 4.34 9.64
N TYR A 207 22.11 3.84 10.24
CA TYR A 207 21.09 4.65 10.88
C TYR A 207 21.34 4.65 12.39
N GLU A 208 21.43 5.84 12.95
CA GLU A 208 21.48 6.01 14.40
C GLU A 208 20.11 5.72 15.00
N THR A 209 20.08 4.96 16.09
CA THR A 209 18.86 4.66 16.84
C THR A 209 18.82 5.51 18.10
N GLU A 210 17.63 6.01 18.44
CA GLU A 210 17.38 6.66 19.73
C GLU A 210 17.39 5.64 20.87
N PHE A 211 16.98 4.40 20.59
CA PHE A 211 16.92 3.34 21.58
C PHE A 211 18.10 2.35 21.42
N PRO A 212 18.64 1.83 22.55
CA PRO A 212 19.73 0.86 22.49
C PRO A 212 19.36 -0.38 21.69
N THR A 213 20.26 -0.83 20.84
CA THR A 213 20.13 -2.11 20.13
C THR A 213 21.45 -2.85 20.09
N SER A 214 21.40 -4.17 19.94
CA SER A 214 22.58 -5.04 20.00
C SER A 214 23.38 -5.08 18.68
N ASP A 215 22.81 -4.57 17.60
CA ASP A 215 23.36 -4.58 16.26
C ASP A 215 23.41 -3.18 15.64
N ILE A 216 24.28 -2.98 14.65
CA ILE A 216 24.33 -1.73 13.90
C ILE A 216 23.22 -1.76 12.86
N VAL A 217 22.37 -0.73 12.85
CA VAL A 217 21.28 -0.63 11.87
C VAL A 217 21.86 -0.16 10.54
N ILE A 218 22.00 -1.08 9.60
CA ILE A 218 22.35 -0.77 8.22
C ILE A 218 21.10 -0.94 7.38
N ALA A 219 20.71 0.12 6.68
CA ALA A 219 19.56 0.09 5.78
C ALA A 219 19.84 0.86 4.50
N ASP A 220 19.17 0.45 3.44
CA ASP A 220 19.32 1.06 2.11
C ASP A 220 18.46 2.31 1.98
N ARG A 221 17.38 2.38 2.77
CA ARG A 221 16.36 3.42 2.70
C ARG A 221 15.59 3.54 4.00
N SER A 222 14.96 4.70 4.21
CA SER A 222 14.01 4.93 5.28
C SER A 222 12.64 5.31 4.73
N VAL A 223 11.56 5.00 5.46
CA VAL A 223 10.20 5.44 5.07
C VAL A 223 10.06 6.96 4.97
N THR A 224 10.89 7.73 5.69
CA THR A 224 10.91 9.20 5.61
C THR A 224 11.43 9.69 4.27
N ASP A 225 12.26 8.90 3.59
CA ASP A 225 12.73 9.21 2.23
C ASP A 225 11.58 9.16 1.21
N TYR A 226 10.46 8.53 1.57
CA TYR A 226 9.24 8.41 0.77
C TYR A 226 8.09 9.28 1.31
N GLY A 227 8.40 10.24 2.19
CA GLY A 227 7.44 11.21 2.70
C GLY A 227 6.66 10.80 3.94
N ALA A 228 7.05 9.72 4.64
CA ALA A 228 6.48 9.40 5.94
C ALA A 228 6.86 10.48 6.97
N ILE A 229 5.87 10.99 7.70
CA ILE A 229 6.05 12.09 8.66
C ILE A 229 6.21 11.56 10.09
N GLY A 230 5.42 10.56 10.49
CA GLY A 230 5.52 9.98 11.84
C GLY A 230 4.97 10.88 12.97
N ASP A 231 4.03 11.76 12.66
CA ASP A 231 3.39 12.71 13.59
C ASP A 231 2.13 12.17 14.30
N GLY A 232 1.68 10.96 13.95
CA GLY A 232 0.47 10.32 14.44
C GLY A 232 -0.85 10.86 13.86
N VAL A 233 -0.78 11.83 12.95
CA VAL A 233 -1.93 12.55 12.38
C VAL A 233 -2.03 12.32 10.87
N SER A 234 -0.92 12.51 10.16
CA SER A 234 -0.76 12.34 8.72
C SER A 234 -0.78 10.86 8.35
N ASP A 235 -1.46 10.52 7.25
CA ASP A 235 -1.54 9.12 6.81
C ASP A 235 -0.26 8.72 6.06
N ASP A 236 0.59 7.93 6.72
CA ASP A 236 1.89 7.51 6.21
C ASP A 236 1.81 6.22 5.37
N THR A 237 0.61 5.69 5.13
CA THR A 237 0.42 4.37 4.47
C THR A 237 1.12 4.28 3.13
N GLN A 238 1.04 5.33 2.32
CA GLN A 238 1.60 5.31 0.96
C GLN A 238 3.13 5.30 0.98
N ALA A 239 3.75 6.10 1.85
CA ALA A 239 5.20 6.13 2.01
C ALA A 239 5.78 4.77 2.42
N PHE A 240 5.11 4.08 3.35
CA PHE A 240 5.51 2.71 3.75
C PHE A 240 5.40 1.72 2.59
N LYS A 241 4.26 1.73 1.86
CA LYS A 241 4.05 0.85 0.71
C LYS A 241 5.10 1.07 -0.37
N GLU A 242 5.45 2.32 -0.64
CA GLU A 242 6.47 2.67 -1.62
C GLU A 242 7.86 2.21 -1.19
N ALA A 243 8.27 2.51 0.05
CA ALA A 243 9.56 2.10 0.57
C ALA A 243 9.75 0.58 0.50
N LEU A 244 8.72 -0.18 0.92
CA LEU A 244 8.71 -1.64 0.89
C LEU A 244 8.71 -2.18 -0.54
N ALA A 245 7.87 -1.64 -1.43
CA ALA A 245 7.81 -2.06 -2.82
C ALA A 245 9.14 -1.84 -3.55
N ILE A 246 9.79 -0.67 -3.35
CA ILE A 246 11.08 -0.37 -3.96
C ILE A 246 12.17 -1.30 -3.40
N ALA A 247 12.15 -1.63 -2.09
CA ALA A 247 13.10 -2.60 -1.52
C ALA A 247 12.93 -3.99 -2.16
N GLY A 248 11.69 -4.49 -2.24
CA GLY A 248 11.41 -5.78 -2.90
C GLY A 248 11.82 -5.79 -4.37
N ASN A 249 11.51 -4.70 -5.09
CA ASN A 249 11.85 -4.56 -6.50
C ASN A 249 13.35 -4.53 -6.79
N GLN A 250 14.16 -4.15 -5.80
CA GLN A 250 15.62 -4.09 -5.87
C GLN A 250 16.29 -5.36 -5.30
N GLY A 251 15.53 -6.41 -5.03
CA GLY A 251 16.05 -7.72 -4.59
C GLY A 251 16.12 -7.90 -3.07
N GLY A 252 15.50 -7.01 -2.29
CA GLY A 252 15.43 -7.09 -0.84
C GLY A 252 16.14 -5.94 -0.12
N GLY A 253 16.49 -6.17 1.14
CA GLY A 253 17.22 -5.22 1.99
C GLY A 253 16.42 -4.76 3.21
N VAL A 254 16.92 -3.73 3.88
CA VAL A 254 16.28 -3.19 5.09
C VAL A 254 15.62 -1.85 4.78
N VAL A 255 14.35 -1.73 5.16
CA VAL A 255 13.61 -0.47 5.20
C VAL A 255 13.57 0.00 6.65
N PHE A 256 14.26 1.11 6.93
CA PHE A 256 14.33 1.68 8.27
C PHE A 256 13.13 2.59 8.56
N VAL A 257 12.56 2.44 9.75
CA VAL A 257 11.51 3.30 10.28
C VAL A 257 12.06 4.00 11.52
N PRO A 258 12.27 5.32 11.47
CA PRO A 258 12.72 6.07 12.63
C PRO A 258 11.72 6.02 13.79
N SER A 259 12.16 6.50 14.96
CA SER A 259 11.29 6.79 16.10
C SER A 259 10.20 7.77 15.68
N GLY A 260 8.95 7.51 16.08
CA GLY A 260 7.80 8.28 15.61
C GLY A 260 6.49 7.50 15.70
N THR A 261 5.35 8.18 15.54
CA THR A 261 4.04 7.55 15.49
C THR A 261 3.49 7.65 14.07
N TYR A 262 3.36 6.52 13.37
CA TYR A 262 2.94 6.49 11.98
C TYR A 262 1.49 6.04 11.92
N LYS A 263 0.59 6.93 11.48
CA LYS A 263 -0.81 6.57 11.28
C LYS A 263 -0.94 5.81 9.96
N LEU A 264 -1.51 4.62 10.04
CA LEU A 264 -1.68 3.72 8.91
C LEU A 264 -3.14 3.29 8.76
N THR A 265 -3.74 3.62 7.63
CA THR A 265 -5.14 3.29 7.29
C THR A 265 -5.26 2.06 6.39
N GLY A 266 -4.15 1.63 5.77
CA GLY A 266 -4.11 0.48 4.86
C GLY A 266 -3.13 -0.63 5.29
N GLU A 267 -3.24 -1.76 4.60
CA GLU A 267 -2.39 -2.94 4.77
C GLU A 267 -0.97 -2.72 4.23
N LEU A 268 0.00 -3.45 4.78
CA LEU A 268 1.38 -3.53 4.32
C LEU A 268 1.72 -4.95 3.89
N VAL A 269 2.46 -5.07 2.78
CA VAL A 269 3.11 -6.31 2.36
C VAL A 269 4.60 -6.11 2.58
N ILE A 270 5.25 -7.01 3.32
CA ILE A 270 6.70 -7.04 3.45
C ILE A 270 7.21 -8.03 2.39
N PRO A 271 7.86 -7.54 1.32
CA PRO A 271 8.23 -8.41 0.21
C PRO A 271 9.32 -9.41 0.57
N THR A 272 9.49 -10.41 -0.30
CA THR A 272 10.54 -11.41 -0.19
C THR A 272 11.92 -10.76 -0.04
N GLY A 273 12.70 -11.18 0.95
CA GLY A 273 14.05 -10.65 1.22
C GLY A 273 14.08 -9.25 1.85
N VAL A 274 12.93 -8.66 2.19
CA VAL A 274 12.84 -7.34 2.81
C VAL A 274 12.64 -7.46 4.32
N THR A 275 13.33 -6.63 5.09
CA THR A 275 13.06 -6.41 6.52
C THR A 275 12.57 -5.00 6.76
N LEU A 276 11.36 -4.86 7.31
CA LEU A 276 10.90 -3.63 7.94
C LEU A 276 11.48 -3.55 9.36
N ARG A 277 12.34 -2.57 9.61
CA ARG A 277 13.00 -2.43 10.91
C ARG A 277 12.72 -1.05 11.48
N GLY A 278 12.16 -1.00 12.68
CA GLY A 278 12.03 0.24 13.43
C GLY A 278 13.19 0.51 14.40
N ASP A 279 12.97 1.51 15.23
CA ASP A 279 13.74 1.85 16.40
C ASP A 279 12.90 1.55 17.66
N TRP A 280 13.29 0.57 18.48
CA TRP A 280 12.41 0.01 19.51
C TRP A 280 12.91 0.28 20.92
N GLY A 281 12.13 1.08 21.66
CA GLY A 281 12.28 1.16 23.09
C GLY A 281 11.63 -0.06 23.76
N ASN A 282 12.43 -1.02 24.19
CA ASN A 282 11.98 -2.19 24.94
C ASN A 282 11.07 -1.74 26.11
N PRO A 283 9.77 -2.10 26.12
CA PRO A 283 8.86 -1.65 27.17
C PRO A 283 9.28 -2.07 28.58
N ASP A 284 10.00 -3.19 28.75
CA ASP A 284 10.47 -3.64 30.06
C ASP A 284 11.61 -2.78 30.63
N GLU A 285 12.34 -2.09 29.75
CA GLU A 285 13.38 -1.12 30.12
C GLU A 285 12.82 0.31 30.29
N HIS A 286 11.51 0.49 30.09
CA HIS A 286 10.83 1.78 30.08
C HIS A 286 9.53 1.80 30.88
N ASP A 287 9.46 1.05 32.00
CA ASP A 287 8.31 1.02 32.92
C ASP A 287 6.97 0.66 32.22
N GLY A 288 7.04 -0.13 31.16
CA GLY A 288 5.89 -0.53 30.35
C GLY A 288 5.43 0.50 29.32
N LEU A 289 6.12 1.65 29.20
CA LEU A 289 5.84 2.65 28.16
C LEU A 289 6.28 2.12 26.80
N VAL A 290 5.42 2.34 25.80
CA VAL A 290 5.69 2.01 24.40
C VAL A 290 6.39 3.21 23.77
N LYS A 291 7.64 3.03 23.33
CA LYS A 291 8.49 4.09 22.77
C LYS A 291 9.16 3.65 21.48
N GLY A 292 9.70 4.62 20.74
CA GLY A 292 10.36 4.40 19.45
C GLY A 292 9.37 4.44 18.29
N THR A 293 9.53 3.53 17.34
CA THR A 293 8.64 3.38 16.20
C THR A 293 7.31 2.77 16.63
N ILE A 294 6.22 3.51 16.42
CA ILE A 294 4.85 3.09 16.71
C ILE A 294 4.02 3.15 15.42
N LEU A 295 3.54 1.99 14.97
CA LEU A 295 2.58 1.88 13.87
C LEU A 295 1.16 1.95 14.45
N ALA A 296 0.48 3.09 14.29
CA ALA A 296 -0.88 3.31 14.76
C ALA A 296 -1.89 2.89 13.68
N VAL A 297 -2.56 1.76 13.88
CA VAL A 297 -3.40 1.08 12.88
C VAL A 297 -4.87 1.49 13.00
N TYR A 298 -5.42 2.00 11.91
CA TYR A 298 -6.84 2.38 11.78
C TYR A 298 -7.60 1.54 10.75
N GLY A 299 -6.91 0.71 9.96
CA GLY A 299 -7.52 -0.21 9.00
C GLY A 299 -8.20 -1.43 9.66
N GLY A 300 -9.24 -1.98 9.02
CA GLY A 300 -9.84 -3.27 9.39
C GLY A 300 -10.80 -3.27 10.59
N LYS A 301 -11.16 -2.11 11.15
CA LYS A 301 -12.08 -2.03 12.29
C LYS A 301 -13.42 -2.73 12.01
N GLY A 302 -13.82 -3.62 12.92
CA GLY A 302 -15.04 -4.41 12.82
C GLY A 302 -14.93 -5.67 11.94
N GLN A 303 -13.75 -5.99 11.41
CA GLN A 303 -13.58 -7.04 10.40
C GLN A 303 -12.66 -8.19 10.89
N SER A 304 -13.13 -9.07 11.78
CA SER A 304 -12.29 -10.18 12.31
C SER A 304 -11.73 -11.14 11.24
N ASN A 305 -12.43 -11.27 10.11
CA ASN A 305 -12.05 -12.11 8.98
C ASN A 305 -11.55 -11.29 7.77
N GLY A 306 -11.25 -10.00 7.98
CA GLY A 306 -10.65 -9.17 6.95
C GLY A 306 -9.20 -9.56 6.68
N ASN A 307 -8.58 -8.85 5.75
CA ASN A 307 -7.17 -9.02 5.43
C ASN A 307 -6.29 -8.61 6.62
N SER A 308 -5.20 -9.35 6.81
CA SER A 308 -4.20 -9.06 7.84
C SER A 308 -3.53 -7.71 7.58
N PHE A 309 -3.23 -6.95 8.64
CA PHE A 309 -2.61 -5.62 8.52
C PHE A 309 -1.22 -5.71 7.88
N ILE A 310 -0.33 -6.55 8.40
CA ILE A 310 0.96 -6.86 7.79
C ILE A 310 0.95 -8.29 7.24
N LYS A 311 1.31 -8.44 5.96
CA LYS A 311 1.52 -9.73 5.30
C LYS A 311 3.01 -9.93 5.03
N LEU A 312 3.57 -11.01 5.54
CA LEU A 312 4.96 -11.39 5.35
C LEU A 312 5.07 -12.41 4.22
N GLU A 313 5.78 -12.04 3.15
CA GLU A 313 6.21 -12.97 2.09
C GLU A 313 7.37 -13.87 2.57
N PRO A 314 7.78 -14.92 1.81
CA PRO A 314 8.91 -15.77 2.18
C PRO A 314 10.19 -14.96 2.46
N SER A 315 11.01 -15.38 3.42
CA SER A 315 12.29 -14.72 3.76
C SER A 315 12.18 -13.22 4.07
N SER A 316 11.04 -12.77 4.63
CA SER A 316 10.80 -11.37 5.02
C SER A 316 10.82 -11.17 6.54
N GLY A 317 10.97 -9.93 6.99
CA GLY A 317 11.13 -9.60 8.40
C GLY A 317 10.38 -8.36 8.87
N VAL A 318 9.84 -8.41 10.09
CA VAL A 318 9.39 -7.24 10.85
C VAL A 318 10.13 -7.22 12.17
N THR A 319 10.91 -6.18 12.42
CA THR A 319 11.73 -6.11 13.64
C THR A 319 11.75 -4.75 14.32
N HIS A 320 11.94 -4.75 15.64
CA HIS A 320 12.20 -3.55 16.44
C HIS A 320 11.14 -2.45 16.22
N LEU A 321 9.86 -2.77 16.40
CA LEU A 321 8.81 -1.75 16.34
C LEU A 321 7.60 -2.13 17.20
N SER A 322 6.74 -1.16 17.45
CA SER A 322 5.47 -1.36 18.12
C SER A 322 4.31 -1.20 17.15
N ILE A 323 3.25 -1.99 17.32
CA ILE A 323 1.99 -1.85 16.58
C ILE A 323 0.88 -1.60 17.59
N TRP A 324 0.15 -0.52 17.40
CA TRP A 324 -0.90 -0.06 18.30
C TRP A 324 -2.22 0.10 17.55
N TYR A 325 -3.31 -0.39 18.14
CA TYR A 325 -4.68 -0.16 17.68
C TYR A 325 -5.35 0.91 18.55
N PRO A 326 -5.38 2.19 18.12
CA PRO A 326 -5.79 3.31 18.96
C PRO A 326 -7.28 3.31 19.30
N GLU A 327 -8.10 2.75 18.41
CA GLU A 327 -9.56 2.78 18.54
C GLU A 327 -10.12 1.61 19.36
N GLN A 328 -9.25 0.78 19.94
CA GLN A 328 -9.65 -0.33 20.79
C GLN A 328 -10.11 0.18 22.16
N ASN A 329 -11.22 -0.37 22.67
CA ASN A 329 -11.78 0.00 23.96
C ASN A 329 -11.85 -1.21 24.89
N MET A 330 -11.33 -1.08 26.11
CA MET A 330 -11.31 -2.16 27.10
C MET A 330 -12.72 -2.63 27.52
N ASN A 331 -13.69 -1.73 27.59
CA ASN A 331 -15.06 -2.06 28.00
C ASN A 331 -15.89 -2.60 26.83
N ASN A 332 -15.50 -2.29 25.60
CA ASN A 332 -16.21 -2.70 24.40
C ASN A 332 -15.20 -3.04 23.29
N PRO A 333 -14.55 -4.21 23.37
CA PRO A 333 -13.53 -4.58 22.40
C PRO A 333 -14.16 -4.74 21.00
N VAL A 334 -13.55 -4.09 20.02
CA VAL A 334 -13.92 -4.15 18.61
C VAL A 334 -13.04 -5.18 17.89
N ALA A 335 -13.66 -5.95 17.01
CA ALA A 335 -12.96 -6.92 16.18
C ALA A 335 -12.00 -6.22 15.20
N TYR A 336 -10.80 -6.78 15.03
CA TYR A 336 -9.85 -6.41 13.98
C TYR A 336 -9.29 -7.69 13.34
N PRO A 337 -8.84 -7.65 12.07
CA PRO A 337 -8.10 -8.75 11.45
C PRO A 337 -6.84 -9.13 12.21
N TRP A 338 -6.16 -10.16 11.73
CA TRP A 338 -4.83 -10.50 12.21
C TRP A 338 -3.86 -9.34 11.99
N THR A 339 -3.06 -9.03 13.02
CA THR A 339 -2.06 -7.95 12.92
C THR A 339 -0.94 -8.32 11.95
N MET A 340 -0.47 -9.56 12.04
CA MET A 340 0.53 -10.12 11.14
C MET A 340 0.10 -11.49 10.63
N GLU A 341 0.37 -11.77 9.37
CA GLU A 341 0.19 -13.07 8.75
C GLU A 341 1.41 -13.45 7.93
N GLN A 342 1.96 -14.64 8.18
CA GLN A 342 2.91 -15.25 7.27
C GLN A 342 2.15 -15.90 6.11
N LEU A 343 2.38 -15.40 4.90
CA LEU A 343 1.86 -16.01 3.68
C LEU A 343 2.57 -17.36 3.41
N PRO A 344 1.99 -18.25 2.58
CA PRO A 344 2.61 -19.54 2.29
C PRO A 344 4.07 -19.39 1.84
N GLY A 345 4.99 -20.08 2.51
CA GLY A 345 6.41 -19.75 2.40
C GLY A 345 7.24 -20.12 3.63
N ASP A 346 8.54 -19.95 3.51
CA ASP A 346 9.50 -20.20 4.58
C ASP A 346 10.17 -18.90 5.10
N SER A 347 10.81 -19.00 6.26
CA SER A 347 11.81 -18.02 6.73
C SER A 347 11.29 -16.62 7.08
N ALA A 348 10.03 -16.48 7.52
CA ALA A 348 9.52 -15.21 8.04
C ALA A 348 10.03 -14.92 9.46
N THR A 349 10.44 -13.67 9.72
CA THR A 349 10.99 -13.23 11.01
C THR A 349 10.12 -12.14 11.63
N VAL A 350 9.67 -12.34 12.87
CA VAL A 350 9.07 -11.31 13.73
C VAL A 350 9.92 -11.22 14.99
N LYS A 351 10.67 -10.14 15.16
CA LYS A 351 11.65 -9.99 16.26
C LYS A 351 11.53 -8.64 16.96
N ASN A 352 11.48 -8.62 18.29
CA ASN A 352 11.44 -7.38 19.08
C ASN A 352 10.25 -6.50 18.66
N VAL A 353 9.06 -7.12 18.59
CA VAL A 353 7.81 -6.44 18.23
C VAL A 353 6.88 -6.38 19.43
N THR A 354 6.29 -5.21 19.67
CA THR A 354 5.26 -5.02 20.70
C THR A 354 3.89 -4.85 20.07
N LEU A 355 2.92 -5.71 20.43
CA LEU A 355 1.53 -5.58 20.00
C LEU A 355 0.68 -4.98 21.10
N VAL A 356 0.16 -3.78 20.88
CA VAL A 356 -0.69 -3.04 21.81
C VAL A 356 -2.12 -3.02 21.28
N ASN A 357 -3.07 -3.49 22.08
CA ASN A 357 -4.50 -3.50 21.75
C ASN A 357 -4.92 -4.37 20.54
N ALA A 358 -4.05 -5.25 20.06
CA ALA A 358 -4.35 -6.14 18.96
C ALA A 358 -5.49 -7.12 19.33
N TYR A 359 -6.52 -7.21 18.47
CA TYR A 359 -7.59 -8.20 18.62
C TYR A 359 -7.10 -9.61 18.24
N GLN A 360 -6.45 -9.71 17.09
CA GLN A 360 -5.78 -10.92 16.59
C GLN A 360 -4.29 -10.60 16.36
N GLY A 361 -3.41 -11.42 16.95
CA GLY A 361 -1.96 -11.16 16.95
C GLY A 361 -1.30 -11.61 15.66
N ILE A 362 -0.83 -12.86 15.64
CA ILE A 362 -0.04 -13.43 14.53
C ILE A 362 -0.68 -14.71 14.03
N LYS A 363 -0.89 -14.78 12.71
CA LYS A 363 -1.37 -15.97 11.99
C LYS A 363 -0.22 -16.64 11.26
N ILE A 364 -0.03 -17.93 11.53
CA ILE A 364 0.85 -18.82 10.76
C ILE A 364 0.03 -20.06 10.40
N GLY A 365 -0.17 -20.34 9.12
CA GLY A 365 -1.06 -21.39 8.61
C GLY A 365 -2.53 -20.95 8.48
N PRO A 366 -3.45 -21.84 8.06
CA PRO A 366 -3.31 -23.31 7.99
C PRO A 366 -2.56 -23.84 6.77
N GLU A 367 -2.24 -22.97 5.82
CA GLU A 367 -1.43 -23.25 4.64
C GLU A 367 0.02 -23.61 5.02
N TRP A 368 0.80 -24.05 4.03
CA TRP A 368 2.19 -24.47 4.26
C TRP A 368 3.08 -23.28 4.70
N ASN A 369 3.70 -23.41 5.87
CA ASN A 369 4.65 -22.45 6.43
C ASN A 369 5.77 -23.18 7.18
N GLU A 370 7.02 -22.78 6.98
CA GLU A 370 8.20 -23.39 7.65
C GLU A 370 9.22 -22.33 8.11
N LEU A 371 10.12 -22.72 9.02
CA LEU A 371 11.29 -21.94 9.47
C LEU A 371 11.01 -20.51 9.96
N HIS A 372 9.88 -20.27 10.65
CA HIS A 372 9.57 -18.96 11.22
C HIS A 372 10.29 -18.69 12.54
N TYR A 373 10.75 -17.45 12.74
CA TYR A 373 11.32 -16.99 14.01
C TYR A 373 10.43 -15.91 14.63
N THR A 374 9.90 -16.17 15.82
CA THR A 374 9.06 -15.25 16.59
C THR A 374 9.67 -14.95 17.97
N LEU A 375 10.11 -13.71 18.19
CA LEU A 375 10.61 -13.20 19.47
C LEU A 375 10.04 -11.79 19.69
N GLY A 376 9.45 -11.50 20.85
CA GLY A 376 8.90 -10.17 21.13
C GLY A 376 8.26 -10.07 22.51
N ASP A 377 7.93 -8.85 22.92
CA ASP A 377 7.23 -8.55 24.17
C ASP A 377 5.75 -8.27 23.92
N TRP A 378 4.90 -9.09 24.53
CA TRP A 378 3.46 -9.10 24.28
C TRP A 378 2.71 -8.44 25.45
N LYS A 379 2.31 -7.18 25.30
CA LYS A 379 1.45 -6.48 26.28
C LYS A 379 0.10 -6.15 25.66
N SER A 380 -0.90 -6.99 25.94
CA SER A 380 -2.27 -6.79 25.47
C SER A 380 -3.27 -6.81 26.61
N PHE A 381 -4.33 -6.00 26.51
CA PHE A 381 -5.48 -6.02 27.43
C PHE A 381 -6.31 -7.31 27.28
N THR A 382 -6.19 -7.98 26.14
CA THR A 382 -6.73 -9.32 25.87
C THR A 382 -5.63 -10.17 25.25
N CYS A 383 -5.25 -11.30 25.85
CA CYS A 383 -4.23 -12.21 25.29
C CYS A 383 -4.47 -12.42 23.78
N PRO A 384 -3.58 -11.94 22.88
CA PRO A 384 -3.84 -12.01 21.45
C PRO A 384 -3.95 -13.49 21.06
N ARG A 385 -4.94 -13.83 20.25
CA ARG A 385 -4.98 -15.17 19.66
C ARG A 385 -3.71 -15.32 18.79
N MET A 386 -2.98 -16.41 18.99
CA MET A 386 -1.93 -16.90 18.10
C MET A 386 -2.38 -18.26 17.54
N TYR A 387 -2.09 -18.52 16.27
CA TYR A 387 -2.44 -19.78 15.60
C TYR A 387 -1.23 -20.31 14.81
N GLY A 388 -0.89 -21.60 14.98
CA GLY A 388 0.18 -22.29 14.26
C GLY A 388 0.21 -23.80 14.56
N ARG A 389 0.60 -24.62 13.57
CA ARG A 389 0.65 -26.10 13.70
C ARG A 389 1.79 -26.64 14.59
N THR A 390 2.68 -25.79 15.12
CA THR A 390 3.90 -26.25 15.83
C THR A 390 4.37 -25.42 17.05
N GLN A 391 3.51 -24.59 17.65
CA GLN A 391 3.84 -23.92 18.92
C GLN A 391 2.74 -24.10 19.98
N VAL A 392 3.11 -24.71 21.11
CA VAL A 392 2.30 -24.73 22.34
C VAL A 392 2.36 -23.34 22.95
N CYS A 393 1.26 -22.59 22.87
CA CYS A 393 1.08 -21.36 23.64
C CYS A 393 0.61 -21.72 25.05
N GLN A 394 1.47 -21.57 26.06
CA GLN A 394 1.05 -21.65 27.46
C GLN A 394 1.12 -20.26 28.11
N LYS A 395 -0.03 -19.85 28.63
CA LYS A 395 -0.29 -18.57 29.31
C LYS A 395 0.48 -18.51 30.62
N LEU A 396 1.31 -17.49 30.85
CA LEU A 396 1.81 -17.15 32.19
C LEU A 396 1.80 -15.62 32.38
N MET A 397 1.03 -15.19 33.38
CA MET A 397 1.26 -13.89 33.99
C MET A 397 2.60 -13.95 34.71
N ASN A 398 3.43 -12.92 34.49
CA ASN A 398 4.80 -12.73 34.96
C ASN A 398 5.86 -13.43 34.10
N GLY A 399 6.54 -12.60 33.29
CA GLY A 399 7.91 -12.72 32.79
C GLY A 399 8.35 -14.09 32.27
N HIS A 400 8.69 -14.15 30.98
CA HIS A 400 9.91 -14.74 30.39
C HIS A 400 9.71 -15.15 28.92
N ASN A 401 10.77 -14.95 28.15
CA ASN A 401 10.91 -15.05 26.69
C ASN A 401 10.43 -16.37 26.06
N CYS A 402 9.78 -16.26 24.89
CA CYS A 402 9.63 -17.36 23.93
C CYS A 402 10.93 -17.50 23.10
N VAL A 403 11.63 -18.62 23.23
CA VAL A 403 12.70 -19.02 22.31
C VAL A 403 12.43 -20.44 21.83
N LYS A 404 12.42 -20.66 20.52
CA LYS A 404 12.57 -21.99 19.93
C LYS A 404 13.61 -21.89 18.81
N ARG A 405 14.65 -22.72 18.88
CA ARG A 405 15.64 -22.92 17.83
C ARG A 405 15.04 -23.71 16.67
#